data_AF-A0A505DRW9-F1
#
_entry.id   AF-A0A505DRW9-F1
#
_cell.length_a   1.000
_cell.length_b   1.000
_cell.length_c   1.000
_cell.angle_alpha   90.00
_cell.angle_beta   90.00
_cell.angle_gamma   90.00
#
_symmetry.space_group_name_H-M   'P 1'
#
loop_
_entity.id
_entity.type
_entity.pdbx_description
1 polymer ?
#
loop_
_entity_poly.entity_id
_entity_poly.type
_entity_poly.pdbx_seq_one_letter_code
_entity_poly.pdbx_strand_id
1 'polypeptide(L)'
;MSTESANGTEAAADRLIVLTPMGPGQALCWELEKTAAPSGALPLDGIVQIKEADGSLTTYRRRAADFYDPVRFFVRTRSWERWRFLHAATSGWAHPMHIHATSFRVVSRDVYDVSGFTSFTTASGDIGCGTATPMRRTGAHMVPPGERGWKDTVRVGAGELVTVDGYFGDSSGRFVYHCHMLEHEDMGMMRDMRDTHDAHDTETHG
;
A
#
# COMPACT_ATOMS: atom_id res chain seq x y z
N MET A 1 30.98 0.72 -34.55
CA MET A 1 29.73 1.49 -34.35
C MET A 1 28.59 0.49 -34.29
N SER A 2 28.20 0.07 -33.10
CA SER A 2 26.97 -0.68 -32.85
C SER A 2 26.47 -0.21 -31.50
N THR A 3 25.52 0.73 -31.52
CA THR A 3 24.76 1.15 -30.35
C THR A 3 23.56 0.22 -30.23
N GLU A 4 23.60 -0.72 -29.29
CA GLU A 4 22.40 -1.44 -28.89
C GLU A 4 21.55 -0.52 -28.00
N SER A 5 20.38 -0.15 -28.50
CA SER A 5 19.35 0.57 -27.77
C SER A 5 18.68 -0.36 -26.76
N ALA A 6 19.01 -0.24 -25.48
CA ALA A 6 18.26 -0.88 -24.41
C ALA A 6 17.00 -0.04 -24.10
N ASN A 7 15.95 -0.20 -24.90
CA ASN A 7 14.63 0.28 -24.54
C ASN A 7 13.89 -0.84 -23.78
N GLY A 8 14.34 -1.12 -22.56
CA GLY A 8 13.62 -1.94 -21.60
C GLY A 8 12.77 -1.01 -20.74
N THR A 9 11.45 -0.98 -20.96
CA THR A 9 10.55 -0.32 -20.02
C THR A 9 10.55 -1.13 -18.73
N GLU A 10 11.34 -0.70 -17.74
CA GLU A 10 11.30 -1.22 -16.40
C GLU A 10 9.84 -1.13 -15.91
N ALA A 11 9.28 -2.26 -15.45
CA ALA A 11 7.92 -2.27 -14.96
C ALA A 11 7.81 -1.31 -13.76
N ALA A 12 6.80 -0.44 -13.77
CA ALA A 12 6.53 0.46 -12.65
C ALA A 12 6.50 -0.32 -11.33
N ALA A 13 7.14 0.22 -10.30
CA ALA A 13 7.08 -0.37 -8.96
C ALA A 13 5.62 -0.54 -8.52
N ASP A 14 5.25 -1.73 -8.05
CA ASP A 14 3.90 -2.06 -7.56
C ASP A 14 3.90 -2.14 -6.04
N ARG A 15 3.28 -1.14 -5.40
CA ARG A 15 3.25 -0.98 -3.95
C ARG A 15 1.88 -1.36 -3.41
N LEU A 16 1.84 -2.30 -2.48
CA LEU A 16 0.62 -2.65 -1.75
C LEU A 16 0.66 -2.06 -0.33
N ILE A 17 -0.32 -1.22 -0.05
CA ILE A 17 -0.58 -0.64 1.26
C ILE A 17 -1.89 -1.21 1.77
N VAL A 18 -1.86 -1.85 2.95
CA VAL A 18 -3.09 -2.27 3.63
C VAL A 18 -3.46 -1.24 4.69
N LEU A 19 -4.66 -0.70 4.59
CA LEU A 19 -5.26 0.15 5.62
C LEU A 19 -5.92 -0.78 6.63
N THR A 20 -5.40 -0.83 7.86
CA THR A 20 -5.95 -1.72 8.88
C THR A 20 -7.29 -1.21 9.40
N PRO A 21 -8.22 -2.10 9.76
CA PRO A 21 -9.49 -1.69 10.35
C PRO A 21 -9.26 -0.95 11.67
N MET A 22 -10.15 -0.02 11.99
CA MET A 22 -10.28 0.49 13.36
C MET A 22 -10.86 -0.63 14.25
N GLY A 23 -10.22 -0.88 15.40
CA GLY A 23 -10.55 -2.01 16.26
C GLY A 23 -9.79 -1.93 17.59
N PRO A 24 -9.25 -3.03 18.14
CA PRO A 24 -8.51 -2.96 19.40
C PRO A 24 -7.30 -2.00 19.36
N GLY A 25 -6.85 -1.58 18.15
CA GLY A 25 -5.96 -0.44 17.94
C GLY A 25 -6.49 0.54 16.87
N GLN A 26 -5.70 1.58 16.60
CA GLN A 26 -5.97 2.56 15.55
C GLN A 26 -5.72 2.01 14.13
N ALA A 27 -6.36 2.60 13.13
CA ALA A 27 -6.06 2.31 11.74
C ALA A 27 -4.63 2.79 11.40
N LEU A 28 -3.92 2.03 10.57
CA LEU A 28 -2.54 2.29 10.18
C LEU A 28 -2.36 2.01 8.67
N CYS A 29 -1.28 2.55 8.11
CA CYS A 29 -0.86 2.30 6.72
C CYS A 29 0.22 1.22 6.70
N TRP A 30 -0.15 -0.04 6.48
CA TRP A 30 0.80 -1.15 6.43
C TRP A 30 1.49 -1.25 5.07
N GLU A 31 2.80 -1.00 5.05
CA GLU A 31 3.65 -1.22 3.89
C GLU A 31 3.98 -2.71 3.76
N LEU A 32 3.48 -3.33 2.70
CA LEU A 32 3.59 -4.77 2.50
C LEU A 32 4.66 -5.13 1.47
N GLU A 33 5.42 -6.18 1.77
CA GLU A 33 6.37 -6.80 0.85
C GLU A 33 6.01 -8.27 0.63
N LYS A 34 6.12 -8.75 -0.61
CA LYS A 34 5.92 -10.17 -0.92
C LYS A 34 6.95 -11.01 -0.16
N THR A 35 6.52 -12.14 0.37
CA THR A 35 7.39 -13.07 1.10
C THR A 35 6.94 -14.51 0.93
N ALA A 36 7.80 -15.46 1.27
CA ALA A 36 7.39 -16.86 1.35
C ALA A 36 6.34 -17.06 2.45
N ALA A 37 5.45 -18.03 2.27
CA ALA A 37 4.48 -18.38 3.30
C ALA A 37 5.21 -18.78 4.60
N PRO A 38 4.89 -18.17 5.75
CA PRO A 38 5.51 -18.54 7.02
C PRO A 38 5.11 -19.96 7.42
N SER A 39 5.97 -20.63 8.18
CA SER A 39 5.60 -21.86 8.87
C SER A 39 4.69 -21.56 10.06
N GLY A 40 3.76 -22.47 10.37
CA GLY A 40 2.85 -22.36 11.52
C GLY A 40 1.40 -22.09 11.12
N ALA A 41 0.54 -22.07 12.14
CA ALA A 41 -0.88 -21.77 11.97
C ALA A 41 -1.10 -20.26 11.85
N LEU A 42 -1.98 -19.86 10.95
CA LEU A 42 -2.48 -18.49 10.83
C LEU A 42 -3.66 -18.26 11.79
N PRO A 43 -3.93 -17.01 12.19
CA PRO A 43 -3.25 -15.78 11.78
C PRO A 43 -1.89 -15.56 12.48
N LEU A 44 -0.99 -14.86 11.80
CA LEU A 44 0.30 -14.41 12.33
C LEU A 44 0.43 -12.89 12.15
N ASP A 45 1.08 -12.21 13.11
CA ASP A 45 1.10 -10.75 13.10
C ASP A 45 1.87 -10.22 11.90
N GLY A 46 1.27 -9.26 11.21
CA GLY A 46 1.84 -8.66 10.01
C GLY A 46 1.82 -9.57 8.77
N ILE A 47 1.21 -10.76 8.82
CA ILE A 47 1.10 -11.65 7.66
C ILE A 47 -0.24 -11.45 6.97
N VAL A 48 -0.18 -11.18 5.67
CA VAL A 48 -1.35 -10.94 4.82
C VAL A 48 -1.29 -11.88 3.62
N GLN A 49 -2.34 -12.66 3.43
CA GLN A 49 -2.48 -13.53 2.27
C GLN A 49 -3.61 -13.07 1.36
N ILE A 50 -3.32 -13.00 0.07
CA ILE A 50 -4.28 -12.65 -0.97
C ILE A 50 -4.32 -13.78 -1.98
N LYS A 51 -5.52 -14.33 -2.20
CA LYS A 51 -5.78 -15.23 -3.33
C LYS A 51 -6.01 -14.38 -4.58
N GLU A 52 -5.10 -14.50 -5.52
CA GLU A 52 -5.09 -13.74 -6.77
C GLU A 52 -6.15 -14.27 -7.76
N ALA A 53 -6.42 -13.48 -8.80
CA ALA A 53 -7.43 -13.81 -9.80
C ALA A 53 -7.14 -15.10 -10.59
N ASP A 54 -5.86 -15.44 -10.77
CA ASP A 54 -5.41 -16.69 -11.39
C ASP A 54 -5.50 -17.90 -10.45
N GLY A 55 -5.95 -17.69 -9.21
CA GLY A 55 -6.09 -18.71 -8.18
C GLY A 55 -4.81 -18.95 -7.36
N SER A 56 -3.70 -18.31 -7.72
CA SER A 56 -2.46 -18.35 -6.92
C SER A 56 -2.63 -17.63 -5.58
N LEU A 57 -1.77 -17.97 -4.62
CA LEU A 57 -1.76 -17.39 -3.29
C LEU A 57 -0.49 -16.56 -3.10
N THR A 58 -0.64 -15.24 -3.01
CA THR A 58 0.47 -14.35 -2.65
C THR A 58 0.47 -14.14 -1.14
N THR A 59 1.63 -14.31 -0.52
CA THR A 59 1.84 -13.95 0.89
C THR A 59 2.67 -12.68 0.97
N TYR A 60 2.24 -11.79 1.86
CA TYR A 60 2.88 -10.52 2.17
C TYR A 60 3.22 -10.46 3.65
N ARG A 61 4.29 -9.74 3.97
CA ARG A 61 4.67 -9.37 5.33
C ARG A 61 4.72 -7.86 5.46
N ARG A 62 4.17 -7.35 6.56
CA ARG A 62 4.29 -5.96 7.01
C ARG A 62 5.75 -5.61 7.28
N ARG A 63 6.24 -4.54 6.66
CA ARG A 63 7.60 -4.02 6.83
C ARG A 63 7.69 -2.70 7.56
N ALA A 64 6.59 -1.97 7.58
CA ALA A 64 6.37 -0.75 8.35
C ALA A 64 4.87 -0.51 8.50
N ALA A 65 4.48 0.23 9.53
CA ALA A 65 3.11 0.61 9.80
C ALA A 65 2.97 1.97 10.51
N ASP A 66 3.99 2.38 11.27
CA ASP A 66 4.00 3.64 11.99
C ASP A 66 4.86 4.69 11.26
N PHE A 67 4.61 5.98 11.46
CA PHE A 67 5.41 7.05 10.83
C PHE A 67 6.91 6.95 11.13
N TYR A 68 7.27 6.52 12.34
CA TYR A 68 8.66 6.44 12.78
C TYR A 68 9.38 5.16 12.33
N ASP A 69 8.67 4.21 11.73
CA ASP A 69 9.30 3.04 11.11
C ASP A 69 10.21 3.47 9.94
N PRO A 70 11.31 2.74 9.67
CA PRO A 70 12.22 3.05 8.57
C PRO A 70 11.50 3.26 7.24
N VAL A 71 11.98 4.22 6.44
CA VAL A 71 11.48 4.44 5.08
C VAL A 71 11.60 3.16 4.27
N ARG A 72 10.51 2.72 3.63
CA ARG A 72 10.53 1.58 2.72
C ARG A 72 10.36 1.97 1.27
N PHE A 73 9.61 3.03 1.00
CA PHE A 73 9.30 3.44 -0.36
C PHE A 73 10.26 4.53 -0.81
N PHE A 74 11.22 4.09 -1.61
CA PHE A 74 12.07 4.94 -2.42
C PHE A 74 11.44 4.99 -3.81
N VAL A 75 10.89 6.14 -4.16
CA VAL A 75 10.36 6.41 -5.50
C VAL A 75 11.47 7.04 -6.34
N ARG A 76 11.46 6.75 -7.65
CA ARG A 76 12.49 7.29 -8.56
C ARG A 76 11.96 8.55 -9.25
N THR A 77 12.77 9.59 -9.31
CA THR A 77 12.42 10.78 -10.11
C THR A 77 12.15 10.39 -11.57
N ARG A 78 11.25 11.12 -12.20
CA ARG A 78 10.81 10.92 -13.59
C ARG A 78 10.30 9.51 -13.89
N SER A 79 9.75 8.82 -12.90
CA SER A 79 9.26 7.47 -13.04
C SER A 79 7.77 7.35 -12.74
N TRP A 80 7.16 6.32 -13.32
CA TRP A 80 5.80 5.92 -13.02
C TRP A 80 5.81 4.86 -11.94
N GLU A 81 4.87 4.97 -11.01
CA GLU A 81 4.64 3.98 -9.97
C GLU A 81 3.16 3.66 -9.81
N ARG A 82 2.90 2.40 -9.48
CA ARG A 82 1.58 1.90 -9.16
C ARG A 82 1.43 1.72 -7.66
N TRP A 83 0.38 2.33 -7.12
CA TRP A 83 0.04 2.27 -5.70
C TRP A 83 -1.33 1.61 -5.54
N ARG A 84 -1.41 0.62 -4.66
CA ARG A 84 -2.62 -0.12 -4.34
C ARG A 84 -2.94 0.05 -2.86
N PHE A 85 -4.08 0.67 -2.58
CA PHE A 85 -4.59 0.83 -1.22
C PHE A 85 -5.74 -0.14 -1.01
N LEU A 86 -5.54 -1.14 -0.14
CA LEU A 86 -6.57 -2.09 0.25
C LEU A 86 -7.02 -1.81 1.68
N HIS A 87 -8.30 -1.46 1.86
CA HIS A 87 -8.86 -1.29 3.18
C HIS A 87 -9.38 -2.64 3.74
N ALA A 88 -8.65 -3.18 4.71
CA ALA A 88 -8.91 -4.50 5.30
C ALA A 88 -9.98 -4.47 6.41
N ALA A 89 -11.05 -3.71 6.20
CA ALA A 89 -12.20 -3.67 7.09
C ALA A 89 -13.45 -4.16 6.34
N THR A 90 -14.30 -4.95 7.01
CA THR A 90 -15.58 -5.40 6.45
C THR A 90 -16.67 -4.33 6.49
N SER A 91 -16.45 -3.27 7.28
CA SER A 91 -17.33 -2.12 7.44
C SER A 91 -16.52 -0.92 7.93
N GLY A 92 -17.16 0.25 8.01
CA GLY A 92 -16.53 1.47 8.52
C GLY A 92 -16.45 2.59 7.50
N TRP A 93 -15.84 3.70 7.92
CA TRP A 93 -15.67 4.88 7.09
C TRP A 93 -14.52 4.71 6.10
N ALA A 94 -14.64 5.38 4.97
CA ALA A 94 -13.59 5.36 3.97
C ALA A 94 -12.39 6.22 4.39
N HIS A 95 -11.19 5.84 3.95
CA HIS A 95 -9.97 6.62 4.15
C HIS A 95 -9.65 7.43 2.88
N PRO A 96 -9.57 8.77 2.96
CA PRO A 96 -9.06 9.58 1.86
C PRO A 96 -7.53 9.51 1.82
N MET A 97 -6.96 8.66 0.96
CA MET A 97 -5.51 8.49 0.84
C MET A 97 -4.93 9.57 -0.07
N HIS A 98 -3.99 10.35 0.46
CA HIS A 98 -3.26 11.41 -0.22
C HIS A 98 -1.78 11.03 -0.42
N ILE A 99 -1.22 11.35 -1.58
CA ILE A 99 0.20 11.14 -1.90
C ILE A 99 0.82 12.49 -2.27
N HIS A 100 1.89 12.91 -1.58
CA HIS A 100 2.63 14.13 -1.92
C HIS A 100 3.43 13.96 -3.23
N ALA A 101 4.02 15.05 -3.73
CA ALA A 101 4.95 15.08 -4.88
C ALA A 101 4.41 14.61 -6.24
N THR A 102 3.21 14.04 -6.30
CA THR A 102 2.62 13.54 -7.55
C THR A 102 1.12 13.81 -7.61
N SER A 103 0.59 13.86 -8.82
CA SER A 103 -0.80 13.56 -9.10
C SER A 103 -0.87 12.21 -9.79
N PHE A 104 -1.93 11.47 -9.54
CA PHE A 104 -2.17 10.13 -10.07
C PHE A 104 -3.51 10.02 -10.78
N ARG A 105 -3.66 8.97 -11.58
CA ARG A 105 -4.94 8.54 -12.16
C ARG A 105 -5.44 7.30 -11.44
N VAL A 106 -6.75 7.24 -11.20
CA VAL A 106 -7.39 6.02 -10.68
C VAL A 106 -7.52 5.00 -11.81
N VAL A 107 -6.93 3.83 -11.62
CA VAL A 107 -6.89 2.72 -12.58
C VAL A 107 -8.04 1.77 -12.36
N SER A 108 -8.24 1.32 -11.11
CA SER A 108 -9.30 0.36 -10.76
C SER A 108 -9.83 0.60 -9.35
N ARG A 109 -11.07 0.16 -9.14
CA ARG A 109 -11.73 0.02 -7.84
C ARG A 109 -12.26 -1.40 -7.74
N ASP A 110 -11.58 -2.24 -6.99
CA ASP A 110 -11.89 -3.66 -6.83
C ASP A 110 -12.49 -3.93 -5.45
N VAL A 111 -13.44 -4.87 -5.38
CA VAL A 111 -14.08 -5.28 -4.12
C VAL A 111 -13.45 -6.58 -3.66
N TYR A 112 -13.07 -6.64 -2.39
CA TYR A 112 -12.44 -7.77 -1.75
C TYR A 112 -13.29 -8.30 -0.61
N ASP A 113 -13.37 -9.62 -0.52
CA ASP A 113 -13.69 -10.29 0.73
C ASP A 113 -12.46 -10.24 1.63
N VAL A 114 -12.56 -9.39 2.66
CA VAL A 114 -11.51 -9.16 3.66
C VAL A 114 -11.86 -9.79 5.01
N SER A 115 -12.90 -10.62 5.11
CA SER A 115 -13.36 -11.19 6.39
C SER A 115 -12.32 -12.11 7.06
N GLY A 116 -11.32 -12.56 6.30
CA GLY A 116 -10.19 -13.33 6.79
C GLY A 116 -9.12 -12.49 7.50
N PHE A 117 -9.13 -11.16 7.38
CA PHE A 117 -8.22 -10.27 8.12
C PHE A 117 -8.75 -10.04 9.54
N THR A 118 -8.01 -10.49 10.54
CA THR A 118 -8.46 -10.56 11.94
C THR A 118 -7.43 -9.96 12.88
N SER A 119 -7.90 -9.34 13.96
CA SER A 119 -7.08 -8.96 15.12
C SER A 119 -7.07 -10.09 16.15
N PHE A 120 -5.96 -10.27 16.87
CA PHE A 120 -5.79 -11.30 17.90
C PHE A 120 -4.72 -10.86 18.91
N THR A 121 -4.71 -11.50 20.09
CA THR A 121 -3.65 -11.28 21.09
C THR A 121 -2.43 -12.13 20.74
N THR A 122 -1.25 -11.50 20.64
CA THR A 122 0.02 -12.20 20.38
C THR A 122 0.49 -12.92 21.64
N ALA A 123 1.51 -13.78 21.51
CA ALA A 123 2.13 -14.44 22.65
C ALA A 123 2.78 -13.45 23.66
N SER A 124 3.18 -12.26 23.21
CA SER A 124 3.69 -11.19 24.06
C SER A 124 2.58 -10.41 24.79
N GLY A 125 1.31 -10.66 24.46
CA GLY A 125 0.17 -9.93 25.01
C GLY A 125 -0.23 -8.68 24.22
N ASP A 126 0.47 -8.39 23.12
CA ASP A 126 0.15 -7.27 22.23
C ASP A 126 -1.04 -7.60 21.33
N ILE A 127 -1.62 -6.56 20.70
CA ILE A 127 -2.65 -6.73 19.69
C ILE A 127 -1.95 -6.89 18.33
N GLY A 128 -2.02 -8.10 17.78
CA GLY A 128 -1.57 -8.42 16.43
C GLY A 128 -2.73 -8.40 15.42
N CYS A 129 -2.40 -8.26 14.14
CA CYS A 129 -3.35 -8.39 13.04
C CYS A 129 -2.76 -9.18 11.88
N GLY A 130 -3.61 -9.88 11.13
CA GLY A 130 -3.20 -10.65 9.97
C GLY A 130 -4.31 -11.51 9.40
N THR A 131 -4.05 -12.19 8.30
CA THR A 131 -5.05 -13.04 7.65
C THR A 131 -5.10 -14.43 8.29
N ALA A 132 -6.24 -14.82 8.85
CA ALA A 132 -6.57 -16.19 9.24
C ALA A 132 -6.99 -17.03 8.02
N THR A 133 -7.64 -16.41 7.04
CA THR A 133 -7.91 -16.97 5.72
C THR A 133 -7.54 -15.95 4.64
N PRO A 134 -7.15 -16.38 3.42
CA PRO A 134 -6.75 -15.45 2.37
C PRO A 134 -7.88 -14.50 1.98
N MET A 135 -7.58 -13.21 1.87
CA MET A 135 -8.47 -12.24 1.24
C MET A 135 -8.57 -12.52 -0.25
N ARG A 136 -9.69 -12.20 -0.89
CA ARG A 136 -9.86 -12.43 -2.34
C ARG A 136 -10.74 -11.38 -2.97
N ARG A 137 -10.47 -11.07 -4.24
CA ARG A 137 -11.35 -10.23 -5.05
C ARG A 137 -12.69 -10.92 -5.27
N THR A 138 -13.78 -10.20 -5.05
CA THR A 138 -15.16 -10.66 -5.26
C THR A 138 -15.91 -9.86 -6.32
N GLY A 139 -15.41 -8.69 -6.70
CA GLY A 139 -16.02 -7.84 -7.72
C GLY A 139 -15.21 -6.59 -8.01
N ALA A 140 -15.85 -5.63 -8.68
CA ALA A 140 -15.29 -4.30 -8.91
C ALA A 140 -16.40 -3.26 -9.08
N HIS A 141 -16.04 -2.01 -8.82
CA HIS A 141 -16.84 -0.84 -9.13
C HIS A 141 -16.25 -0.13 -10.35
N MET A 142 -17.12 0.54 -11.12
CA MET A 142 -16.64 1.46 -12.15
C MET A 142 -15.96 2.65 -11.50
N VAL A 143 -14.87 3.14 -12.09
CA VAL A 143 -14.28 4.43 -11.70
C VAL A 143 -15.29 5.55 -11.98
N PRO A 144 -15.75 6.29 -10.95
CA PRO A 144 -16.72 7.36 -11.09
C PRO A 144 -16.22 8.44 -12.06
N PRO A 145 -17.09 9.11 -12.83
CA PRO A 145 -16.67 10.14 -13.77
C PRO A 145 -15.76 11.23 -13.18
N GLY A 146 -16.02 11.66 -11.93
CA GLY A 146 -15.21 12.65 -11.23
C GLY A 146 -13.79 12.21 -10.84
N GLU A 147 -13.49 10.91 -10.92
CA GLU A 147 -12.17 10.35 -10.59
C GLU A 147 -11.36 9.93 -11.82
N ARG A 148 -11.89 10.12 -13.03
CA ARG A 148 -11.21 9.77 -14.29
C ARG A 148 -10.12 10.77 -14.69
N GLY A 149 -10.06 11.92 -14.01
CA GLY A 149 -9.02 12.92 -14.17
C GLY A 149 -7.81 12.66 -13.28
N TRP A 150 -6.96 13.67 -13.17
CA TRP A 150 -5.82 13.65 -12.25
C TRP A 150 -6.26 13.98 -10.82
N LYS A 151 -5.73 13.24 -9.85
CA LYS A 151 -6.04 13.36 -8.43
C LYS A 151 -4.77 13.29 -7.59
N ASP A 152 -4.82 13.91 -6.43
CA ASP A 152 -3.80 13.79 -5.39
C ASP A 152 -4.32 13.01 -4.18
N THR A 153 -5.64 12.86 -4.07
CA THR A 153 -6.34 12.23 -2.95
C THR A 153 -7.44 11.33 -3.50
N VAL A 154 -7.54 10.10 -2.98
CA VAL A 154 -8.54 9.11 -3.38
C VAL A 154 -9.21 8.45 -2.19
N ARG A 155 -10.53 8.31 -2.25
CA ARG A 155 -11.30 7.65 -1.19
C ARG A 155 -11.24 6.13 -1.35
N VAL A 156 -10.86 5.43 -0.28
CA VAL A 156 -10.76 3.95 -0.20
C VAL A 156 -11.79 3.44 0.81
N GLY A 157 -12.88 2.84 0.30
CA GLY A 157 -13.97 2.29 1.10
C GLY A 157 -13.61 0.97 1.79
N ALA A 158 -14.43 0.53 2.75
CA ALA A 158 -14.26 -0.77 3.42
C ALA A 158 -14.32 -1.94 2.41
N GLY A 159 -13.36 -2.86 2.49
CA GLY A 159 -13.23 -3.98 1.58
C GLY A 159 -12.86 -3.58 0.15
N GLU A 160 -12.45 -2.33 -0.08
CA GLU A 160 -12.08 -1.83 -1.40
C GLU A 160 -10.56 -1.84 -1.58
N LEU A 161 -10.11 -2.29 -2.75
CA LEU A 161 -8.78 -2.04 -3.27
C LEU A 161 -8.87 -0.98 -4.36
N VAL A 162 -8.18 0.14 -4.15
CA VAL A 162 -8.05 1.20 -5.17
C VAL A 162 -6.64 1.20 -5.72
N THR A 163 -6.52 1.04 -7.03
CA THR A 163 -5.23 1.12 -7.75
C THR A 163 -5.10 2.48 -8.41
N VAL A 164 -3.97 3.14 -8.20
CA VAL A 164 -3.63 4.42 -8.84
C VAL A 164 -2.24 4.36 -9.48
N ASP A 165 -2.07 5.08 -10.59
CA ASP A 165 -0.78 5.26 -11.26
C ASP A 165 -0.37 6.73 -11.16
N GLY A 166 0.77 6.99 -10.51
CA GLY A 166 1.34 8.33 -10.31
C GLY A 166 2.66 8.51 -11.06
N TYR A 167 2.89 9.71 -11.59
CA TYR A 167 4.17 10.10 -12.18
C TYR A 167 4.94 11.02 -11.23
N PHE A 168 6.07 10.56 -10.71
CA PHE A 168 6.94 11.34 -9.85
C PHE A 168 7.88 12.16 -10.74
N GLY A 169 7.74 13.49 -10.67
CA GLY A 169 8.39 14.42 -11.59
C GLY A 169 9.85 14.71 -11.25
N ASP A 170 10.22 15.99 -11.29
CA ASP A 170 11.60 16.44 -11.01
C ASP A 170 11.85 16.74 -9.51
N SER A 171 10.84 16.61 -8.66
CA SER A 171 10.95 16.93 -7.25
C SER A 171 11.54 15.76 -6.46
N SER A 172 12.81 15.83 -6.07
CA SER A 172 13.40 14.86 -5.14
C SER A 172 13.35 15.33 -3.69
N GLY A 173 13.35 14.38 -2.76
CA GLY A 173 13.47 14.67 -1.33
C GLY A 173 12.62 13.74 -0.48
N ARG A 174 12.30 14.22 0.72
CA ARG A 174 11.46 13.51 1.67
C ARG A 174 10.03 14.02 1.56
N PHE A 175 9.09 13.12 1.33
CA PHE A 175 7.67 13.39 1.18
C PHE A 175 6.87 12.40 2.02
N VAL A 176 5.55 12.57 2.05
CA VAL A 176 4.68 11.66 2.79
C VAL A 176 3.49 11.22 1.94
N TYR A 177 2.90 10.11 2.36
CA TYR A 177 1.55 9.74 1.97
C TYR A 177 0.77 9.37 3.23
N HIS A 178 -0.51 9.72 3.28
CA HIS A 178 -1.29 9.61 4.51
C HIS A 178 -2.80 9.58 4.25
N CYS A 179 -3.53 9.16 5.27
CA CYS A 179 -4.97 9.40 5.36
C CYS A 179 -5.19 10.89 5.62
N HIS A 180 -6.06 11.54 4.85
CA HIS A 180 -6.37 12.97 4.98
C HIS A 180 -7.54 13.24 5.94
N MET A 181 -7.92 12.26 6.77
CA MET A 181 -8.64 12.55 8.01
C MET A 181 -7.60 12.85 9.08
N LEU A 182 -7.56 14.10 9.54
CA LEU A 182 -6.47 14.63 10.36
C LEU A 182 -6.26 13.82 11.65
N GLU A 183 -7.36 13.36 12.27
CA GLU A 183 -7.28 12.53 13.46
C GLU A 183 -6.58 11.20 13.19
N HIS A 184 -6.80 10.62 12.01
CA HIS A 184 -6.12 9.38 11.61
C HIS A 184 -4.66 9.64 11.21
N GLU A 185 -4.38 10.76 10.55
CA GLU A 185 -3.03 11.22 10.21
C GLU A 185 -2.15 11.32 11.46
N ASP A 186 -2.61 12.10 12.45
CA ASP A 186 -1.92 12.34 13.72
C ASP A 186 -1.78 11.07 14.57
N MET A 187 -2.68 10.10 14.38
CA MET A 187 -2.66 8.78 15.03
C MET A 187 -1.88 7.71 14.23
N GLY A 188 -1.07 8.10 13.25
CA GLY A 188 -0.11 7.19 12.61
C GLY A 188 -0.52 6.62 11.26
N MET A 189 -1.65 7.05 10.68
CA MET A 189 -1.95 6.78 9.25
C MET A 189 -1.15 7.70 8.32
N MET A 190 0.14 7.87 8.59
CA MET A 190 1.08 8.64 7.80
C MET A 190 2.38 7.87 7.66
N ARG A 191 2.94 7.86 6.46
CA ARG A 191 4.19 7.18 6.15
C ARG A 191 5.11 8.07 5.34
N ASP A 192 6.39 7.89 5.61
CA ASP A 192 7.49 8.56 4.92
C ASP A 192 7.79 7.88 3.59
N MET A 193 8.01 8.67 2.54
CA MET A 193 8.52 8.21 1.25
C MET A 193 9.65 9.12 0.80
N ARG A 194 10.65 8.55 0.13
CA ARG A 194 11.75 9.32 -0.44
C ARG A 194 11.74 9.26 -1.95
N ASP A 195 11.73 10.42 -2.58
CA ASP A 195 12.00 10.55 -4.01
C ASP A 195 13.49 10.77 -4.21
N THR A 196 14.15 9.81 -4.87
CA THR A 196 15.58 9.80 -5.14
C THR A 196 15.85 10.15 -6.60
N HIS A 197 16.81 11.06 -6.85
CA HIS A 197 17.44 11.14 -8.17
C HIS A 197 18.11 9.79 -8.49
N ASP A 198 18.34 9.50 -9.79
CA ASP A 198 18.86 8.23 -10.33
C ASP A 198 19.66 7.36 -9.35
N ALA A 199 19.49 6.03 -9.45
CA ALA A 199 19.89 4.92 -8.55
C ALA A 199 21.35 4.84 -8.02
N HIS A 200 22.12 5.92 -8.04
CA HIS A 200 23.48 6.05 -7.52
C HIS A 200 23.58 6.58 -6.09
N ASP A 201 22.48 7.03 -5.46
CA ASP A 201 22.52 7.56 -4.08
C ASP A 201 22.25 6.50 -2.99
N THR A 202 22.62 5.23 -3.21
CA THR A 202 22.58 4.19 -2.17
C THR A 202 23.84 4.09 -1.31
N GLU A 203 24.78 5.03 -1.39
CA GLU A 203 25.90 5.09 -0.46
C GLU A 203 26.09 6.51 0.08
N THR A 204 25.78 6.71 1.36
CA THR A 204 26.59 7.43 2.37
C THR A 204 25.70 7.99 3.48
N HIS A 205 25.37 7.19 4.49
CA HIS A 205 25.20 7.72 5.85
C HIS A 205 25.65 6.61 6.81
N GLY A 206 26.92 6.68 7.21
CA GLY A 206 27.49 5.89 8.30
C GLY A 206 27.20 6.48 9.67
#